data_AF-A0A382IUS5-F1
#
_entry.id   AF-A0A382IUS5-F1
#
_cell.length_a   1.000
_cell.length_b   1.000
_cell.length_c   1.000
_cell.angle_alpha   90.00
_cell.angle_beta   90.00
_cell.angle_gamma   90.00
#
_symmetry.space_group_name_H-M   'P 1'
#
loop_
_entity.id
_entity.type
_entity.pdbx_description
1 polymer ?
#
loop_
_entity_poly.entity_id
_entity_poly.type
_entity_poly.pdbx_seq_one_letter_code
_entity_poly.pdbx_strand_id
1 'polypeptide(L)'
;MMARAIDRDLVAVETHDPRDCAKDKHCTVDGEPYGGGGGMVLKPAPVHELWQERDLRASHCIYLTADGQPLDQALAVELSLKKQLVL
;
A
#
# COMPACT_ATOMS: atom_id res chain seq x y z
N MET A 1 -6.45 2.16 -21.01
CA MET A 1 -6.38 3.58 -20.59
C MET A 1 -5.15 3.87 -19.75
N MET A 2 -4.88 3.08 -18.69
CA MET A 2 -3.68 3.23 -17.83
C MET A 2 -2.35 3.30 -18.60
N ALA A 3 -2.05 2.33 -19.47
CA ALA A 3 -0.81 2.35 -20.27
C ALA A 3 -0.64 3.66 -21.04
N ARG A 4 -1.69 4.14 -21.72
CA ARG A 4 -1.67 5.42 -22.44
C ARG A 4 -1.47 6.64 -21.53
N ALA A 5 -1.90 6.58 -20.27
CA ALA A 5 -1.69 7.67 -19.32
C ALA A 5 -0.24 7.70 -18.81
N ILE A 6 0.33 6.52 -18.57
CA ILE A 6 1.74 6.34 -18.21
C ILE A 6 2.63 6.76 -19.40
N ASP A 7 2.36 6.29 -20.61
CA ASP A 7 3.10 6.64 -21.84
C ASP A 7 3.07 8.15 -22.17
N ARG A 8 2.10 8.87 -21.58
CA ARG A 8 1.93 10.32 -21.74
C ARG A 8 2.37 11.11 -20.50
N ASP A 9 3.02 10.45 -19.54
CA ASP A 9 3.50 11.02 -18.28
C ASP A 9 2.40 11.72 -17.46
N LEU A 10 1.14 11.30 -17.62
CA LEU A 10 0.00 11.84 -16.86
C LEU A 10 -0.12 11.21 -15.47
N VAL A 11 0.48 10.04 -15.27
CA VAL A 11 0.54 9.32 -14.00
C VAL A 11 1.79 8.44 -13.97
N ALA A 12 2.44 8.38 -12.82
CA ALA A 12 3.49 7.40 -12.54
C ALA A 12 2.93 6.33 -11.58
N VAL A 13 3.31 5.07 -11.81
CA VAL A 13 2.94 3.96 -10.93
C VAL A 13 4.22 3.24 -10.54
N GLU A 14 4.46 3.16 -9.24
CA GLU A 14 5.57 2.41 -8.66
C GLU A 14 5.02 1.27 -7.82
N THR A 15 5.66 0.10 -7.93
CA THR A 15 5.32 -1.07 -7.13
C THR A 15 6.46 -1.37 -6.17
N HIS A 16 6.11 -1.68 -4.93
CA HIS A 16 7.07 -2.02 -3.90
C HIS A 16 6.67 -3.36 -3.27
N ASP A 17 7.62 -4.29 -3.15
CA ASP A 17 7.40 -5.56 -2.46
C ASP A 17 7.87 -5.41 -0.99
N PRO A 18 6.98 -5.50 0.01
CA PRO A 18 7.38 -5.46 1.42
C PRO A 18 8.39 -6.54 1.81
N ARG A 19 8.51 -7.62 1.02
CA ARG A 19 9.50 -8.69 1.23
C ARG A 19 10.93 -8.21 1.09
N ASP A 20 11.16 -7.15 0.32
CA ASP A 20 12.49 -6.55 0.15
C ASP A 20 13.01 -5.94 1.46
N CYS A 21 12.10 -5.59 2.38
CA CYS A 21 12.40 -5.05 3.70
C CYS A 21 12.28 -6.09 4.84
N ALA A 22 12.11 -7.38 4.50
CA ALA A 22 12.10 -8.44 5.52
C ALA A 22 13.53 -8.87 5.87
N LYS A 23 13.81 -9.06 7.17
CA LYS A 23 15.17 -9.31 7.69
C LYS A 23 15.54 -10.78 7.87
N ASP A 24 14.57 -11.69 7.79
CA ASP A 24 14.80 -13.12 7.93
C ASP A 24 15.06 -13.78 6.58
N LYS A 25 15.72 -14.95 6.60
CA LYS A 25 16.10 -15.70 5.39
C LYS A 25 14.91 -16.15 4.52
N HIS A 26 13.69 -16.12 5.05
CA HIS A 26 12.47 -16.50 4.34
C HIS A 26 11.68 -15.29 3.83
N CYS A 27 12.18 -14.07 4.02
CA CYS A 27 11.53 -12.81 3.67
C CYS A 27 10.09 -12.73 4.21
N THR A 28 9.91 -13.04 5.49
CA THR A 28 8.60 -13.22 6.09
C THR A 28 7.91 -11.88 6.35
N VAL A 29 6.74 -11.67 5.74
CA VAL A 29 5.96 -10.41 5.82
C VAL A 29 4.67 -10.52 6.62
N ASP A 30 4.29 -11.72 7.04
CA ASP A 30 3.09 -12.02 7.80
C ASP A 30 3.40 -12.91 9.01
N GLY A 31 2.45 -12.99 9.94
CA GLY A 31 2.55 -13.81 11.14
C GLY A 31 1.17 -14.18 11.67
N GLU A 32 1.13 -15.16 12.56
CA GLU A 32 -0.11 -15.56 13.23
C GLU A 32 -0.67 -14.40 14.06
N PRO A 33 -2.00 -14.20 14.08
CA PRO A 33 -2.63 -13.18 14.90
C PRO A 33 -2.43 -13.47 16.39
N TYR A 34 -2.10 -12.42 17.15
CA TYR A 34 -2.10 -12.51 18.61
C TYR A 34 -3.52 -12.77 19.12
N GLY A 35 -3.63 -13.67 20.12
CA GLY A 35 -4.94 -14.09 20.66
C GLY A 35 -5.57 -15.29 19.93
N GLY A 36 -4.91 -15.79 18.88
CA GLY A 36 -5.39 -16.92 18.08
C GLY A 36 -6.45 -16.50 17.05
N GLY A 37 -6.89 -17.46 16.24
CA GLY A 37 -7.76 -17.22 15.09
C GLY A 37 -7.19 -17.86 13.83
N GLY A 38 -8.03 -18.05 12.81
CA GLY A 38 -7.58 -18.57 11.52
C GLY A 38 -6.90 -17.49 10.68
N GLY A 39 -5.85 -17.86 9.96
CA GLY A 39 -5.18 -16.98 8.98
C GLY A 39 -3.95 -16.26 9.54
N MET A 40 -3.53 -15.22 8.82
CA MET A 40 -2.28 -14.49 9.04
C MET A 40 -2.52 -12.98 9.00
N VAL A 41 -1.67 -12.22 9.67
CA VAL A 41 -1.68 -10.75 9.72
C VAL A 41 -0.33 -10.22 9.25
N LEU A 42 -0.33 -9.14 8.45
CA LEU A 42 0.91 -8.49 8.02
C LEU A 42 1.74 -8.02 9.22
N LYS A 43 3.04 -8.29 9.16
CA LYS A 43 4.00 -7.81 10.15
C LYS A 43 4.21 -6.31 10.00
N PRO A 44 4.22 -5.53 11.09
CA PRO A 44 4.48 -4.10 11.02
C PRO A 44 5.87 -3.74 10.49
N ALA A 45 6.90 -4.54 10.80
CA ALA A 45 8.29 -4.17 10.55
C ALA A 45 8.65 -3.99 9.06
N PRO A 46 8.39 -4.96 8.15
CA PRO A 46 8.74 -4.77 6.73
C PRO A 46 7.95 -3.64 6.08
N VAL A 47 6.68 -3.46 6.45
CA VAL A 47 5.83 -2.37 5.95
C VAL A 47 6.34 -1.01 6.43
N HIS A 48 6.72 -0.91 7.72
CA HIS A 48 7.29 0.32 8.27
C HIS A 48 8.63 0.66 7.62
N GLU A 49 9.51 -0.31 7.42
CA GLU A 49 10.80 -0.09 6.79
C GLU A 49 10.63 0.40 5.35
N LEU A 50 9.75 -0.24 4.57
CA LEU A 50 9.43 0.21 3.22
C LEU A 50 8.88 1.65 3.21
N TRP A 51 7.98 1.97 4.13
CA TRP A 51 7.39 3.31 4.27
C TRP A 51 8.45 4.38 4.50
N GLN A 52 9.47 4.07 5.30
CA GLN A 52 10.56 4.99 5.61
C GLN A 52 11.56 5.10 4.46
N GLU A 53 11.93 3.99 3.83
CA GLU A 53 12.87 3.96 2.70
C GLU A 53 12.35 4.72 1.47
N ARG A 54 11.03 4.78 1.29
CA ARG A 54 10.38 5.48 0.17
C ARG A 54 9.89 6.89 0.54
N ASP A 55 10.16 7.35 1.76
CA ASP A 55 9.73 8.66 2.30
C ASP A 55 8.26 8.99 2.03
N LEU A 56 7.36 8.02 2.28
CA LEU A 56 5.95 8.12 1.92
C LEU A 56 5.11 8.96 2.89
N ARG A 57 5.74 9.67 3.83
CA ARG A 57 5.05 10.37 4.93
C ARG A 57 4.10 11.48 4.48
N ALA A 58 4.38 12.10 3.33
CA ALA A 58 3.53 13.16 2.76
C ALA A 58 2.43 12.63 1.83
N SER A 59 2.44 11.32 1.53
CA SER A 59 1.50 10.68 0.62
C SER A 59 0.12 10.50 1.25
N HIS A 60 -0.92 10.46 0.43
CA HIS A 60 -2.24 10.06 0.88
C HIS A 60 -2.30 8.53 0.97
N CYS A 61 -2.24 7.99 2.18
CA CYS A 61 -2.26 6.56 2.46
C CYS A 61 -3.69 6.02 2.47
N ILE A 62 -3.94 4.96 1.70
CA ILE A 62 -5.23 4.27 1.62
C ILE A 62 -4.99 2.84 2.07
N TYR A 63 -5.57 2.45 3.21
CA TYR A 63 -5.55 1.05 3.64
C TYR A 63 -6.77 0.33 3.06
N LEU A 64 -6.53 -0.59 2.13
CA LEU A 64 -7.58 -1.37 1.48
C LEU A 64 -8.10 -2.46 2.42
N THR A 65 -9.31 -2.27 2.94
CA THR A 65 -9.96 -3.24 3.83
C THR A 65 -11.48 -3.30 3.59
N ALA A 66 -12.07 -4.46 3.83
CA ALA A 66 -13.49 -4.71 3.58
C ALA A 66 -14.43 -3.94 4.52
N ASP A 67 -13.94 -3.56 5.69
CA ASP A 67 -14.65 -2.75 6.70
C ASP A 67 -14.37 -1.24 6.57
N GLY A 68 -13.71 -0.82 5.49
CA GLY A 68 -13.39 0.58 5.21
C GLY A 68 -14.56 1.37 4.60
N GLN A 69 -14.31 2.66 4.33
CA GLN A 69 -15.26 3.50 3.57
C GLN A 69 -15.42 2.94 2.15
N PRO A 70 -16.66 2.69 1.67
CA PRO A 70 -16.88 2.25 0.30
C PRO A 70 -16.32 3.25 -0.72
N LEU A 71 -15.57 2.74 -1.71
CA LEU A 71 -15.11 3.55 -2.83
C LEU A 71 -16.28 3.80 -3.79
N ASP A 72 -16.84 5.00 -3.72
CA ASP A 72 -17.85 5.48 -4.67
C ASP A 72 -17.26 6.51 -5.67
N GLN A 73 -18.09 6.97 -6.60
CA GLN A 73 -17.66 7.92 -7.63
C GLN A 73 -17.25 9.27 -7.04
N ALA A 74 -17.85 9.71 -5.94
CA ALA A 74 -17.51 10.98 -5.31
C ALA A 74 -16.13 10.90 -4.66
N LEU A 75 -15.85 9.81 -3.94
CA LEU A 75 -14.54 9.55 -3.35
C LEU A 75 -13.47 9.39 -4.45
N ALA A 76 -13.77 8.71 -5.55
CA ALA A 76 -12.83 8.58 -6.66
C ALA A 76 -12.43 9.95 -7.26
N VAL A 77 -13.38 10.88 -7.38
CA VAL A 77 -13.09 12.26 -7.82
C VAL A 77 -12.23 12.98 -6.79
N GLU A 78 -12.53 12.86 -5.50
CA GLU A 78 -11.70 13.48 -4.45
C GLU A 78 -10.26 12.94 -4.49
N LEU A 79 -10.10 11.62 -4.60
CA LEU A 79 -8.79 10.96 -4.66
C LEU A 79 -8.01 11.37 -5.92
N SER A 80 -8.69 11.61 -7.04
CA SER A 80 -8.05 12.05 -8.29
C SER A 80 -7.34 13.41 -8.20
N LEU A 81 -7.67 14.22 -7.19
CA LEU A 81 -7.07 15.53 -6.95
C LEU A 81 -5.83 15.46 -6.04
N LYS A 82 -5.54 14.30 -5.43
CA LYS A 82 -4.35 14.15 -4.58
C LYS A 82 -3.10 14.06 -5.46
N LYS A 83 -1.99 14.61 -4.98
CA LYS A 83 -0.70 14.60 -5.70
C LYS A 83 -0.06 13.20 -5.75
N GLN A 84 -0.24 12.41 -4.70
CA GLN A 84 0.34 11.08 -4.55
C GLN A 84 -0.58 10.22 -3.69
N LEU A 85 -0.88 9.02 -4.17
CA LEU A 85 -1.65 8.00 -3.47
C LEU A 85 -0.72 6.81 -3.18
N VAL A 86 -0.84 6.22 -1.99
CA VAL A 86 -0.22 4.95 -1.62
C VAL A 86 -1.34 4.02 -1.18
N LEU A 87 -1.33 2.79 -1.68
CA LEU A 87 -2.33 1.75 -1.44
C LEU A 87 -1.74 0.61 -0.60
#